data_AF-A0A1C6KDN6-F1
#
_entry.id   AF-A0A1C6KDN6-F1
#
_cell.length_a   1.000
_cell.length_b   1.000
_cell.length_c   1.000
_cell.angle_alpha   90.00
_cell.angle_beta   90.00
_cell.angle_gamma   90.00
#
_symmetry.space_group_name_H-M   'P 1'
#
loop_
_entity.id
_entity.type
_entity.pdbx_description
1 polymer ?
#
loop_
_entity_poly.entity_id
_entity_poly.type
_entity_poly.pdbx_seq_one_letter_code
_entity_poly.pdbx_strand_id
1 'polypeptide(L)' 'MSKGRFGIYGGQYIAETLMNELINLEEKYEFYKKDKEFNEELNKLLNEYAGRP' A
#
# COMPACT_ATOMS: atom_id res chain seq x y z
N MET A 1 -17.64 -1.75 -8.39
CA MET A 1 -16.39 -2.47 -8.72
C MET A 1 -15.97 -3.27 -7.51
N SER A 2 -15.63 -4.55 -7.66
CA SER A 2 -15.12 -5.36 -6.53
C SER A 2 -13.73 -4.87 -6.12
N LYS A 3 -13.50 -4.62 -4.84
CA LYS A 3 -12.18 -4.24 -4.31
C LYS A 3 -11.10 -5.23 -4.73
N GLY A 4 -9.89 -4.72 -4.99
CA GLY A 4 -8.71 -5.53 -5.30
C GLY A 4 -8.71 -6.23 -6.67
N ARG A 5 -9.66 -5.94 -7.57
CA ARG A 5 -9.70 -6.50 -8.94
C ARG A 5 -9.47 -5.45 -10.02
N PHE A 6 -8.78 -5.86 -11.08
CA PHE A 6 -8.63 -5.14 -12.34
C PHE A 6 -9.31 -5.96 -13.45
N GLY A 7 -10.57 -5.63 -13.78
CA GLY A 7 -11.40 -6.47 -14.63
C GLY A 7 -11.65 -7.83 -13.99
N ILE A 8 -11.35 -8.92 -14.72
CA ILE A 8 -11.49 -10.29 -14.21
C ILE A 8 -10.32 -10.73 -13.32
N TYR A 9 -9.19 -10.02 -13.37
CA TYR A 9 -7.94 -10.39 -12.72
C TYR A 9 -7.79 -9.72 -11.35
N GLY A 10 -6.92 -10.28 -10.50
CA GLY A 10 -6.73 -9.83 -9.12
C GLY A 10 -7.74 -10.46 -8.16
N GLY A 11 -7.91 -9.84 -6.99
CA GLY A 11 -8.60 -10.41 -5.83
C GLY A 11 -7.62 -10.96 -4.80
N GLN A 12 -8.17 -11.45 -3.68
CA GLN A 12 -7.41 -11.99 -2.56
C GLN A 12 -7.69 -13.50 -2.47
N TYR A 13 -6.70 -14.32 -2.83
CA TYR A 13 -6.79 -15.79 -2.82
C TYR A 13 -5.78 -16.36 -1.82
N ILE A 14 -6.04 -16.12 -0.55
CA ILE A 14 -5.15 -16.44 0.58
C ILE A 14 -5.92 -17.20 1.67
N ALA A 15 -5.21 -17.72 2.66
CA ALA A 15 -5.83 -18.31 3.83
C ALA A 15 -6.63 -17.27 4.63
N GLU A 16 -7.77 -17.68 5.20
CA GLU A 16 -8.64 -16.83 6.01
C GLU A 16 -7.89 -16.19 7.19
N THR A 17 -6.96 -16.94 7.79
CA THR A 17 -6.12 -16.48 8.91
C THR A 17 -5.26 -15.25 8.58
N LEU A 18 -5.04 -14.98 7.30
CA LEU A 18 -4.25 -13.83 6.81
C LEU A 18 -5.13 -12.66 6.34
N MET A 19 -6.46 -12.83 6.30
CA MET A 19 -7.36 -11.78 5.80
C MET A 19 -7.33 -10.52 6.66
N ASN A 20 -7.26 -10.67 7.99
CA ASN A 20 -7.19 -9.53 8.91
C ASN A 20 -5.92 -8.68 8.68
N GLU A 21 -4.79 -9.33 8.41
CA GLU A 21 -3.54 -8.62 8.13
C GLU A 21 -3.57 -7.90 6.77
N LEU A 22 -4.23 -8.46 5.75
CA LEU A 22 -4.43 -7.75 4.49
C LEU A 22 -5.33 -6.52 4.64
N ILE A 23 -6.39 -6.63 5.44
CA ILE A 23 -7.28 -5.49 5.71
C ILE A 23 -6.50 -4.39 6.45
N ASN A 24 -5.75 -4.75 7.50
CA ASN A 24 -4.91 -3.81 8.23
C ASN A 24 -3.88 -3.13 7.32
N LEU A 25 -3.22 -3.90 6.43
CA LEU A 25 -2.28 -3.35 5.46
C LEU A 25 -2.96 -2.37 4.49
N GLU A 26 -4.13 -2.71 3.95
CA GLU A 26 -4.91 -1.81 3.07
C GLU A 26 -5.25 -0.51 3.80
N GLU A 27 -5.72 -0.58 5.05
CA GLU A 27 -6.06 0.59 5.87
C GLU A 27 -4.85 1.48 6.14
N LYS A 28 -3.70 0.89 6.52
CA LYS A 28 -2.46 1.64 6.76
C LYS A 28 -1.95 2.28 5.47
N TYR A 29 -2.00 1.58 4.35
CA TYR A 29 -1.64 2.15 3.05
C TYR A 29 -2.55 3.32 2.68
N GLU A 30 -3.88 3.18 2.82
CA GLU A 30 -4.84 4.25 2.52
C GLU A 30 -4.64 5.51 3.37
N PHE A 31 -4.17 5.33 4.61
CA PHE A 31 -3.76 6.41 5.50
C PHE A 31 -2.42 7.03 5.05
N TYR A 32 -1.33 6.24 5.05
CA TYR A 32 0.02 6.75 4.85
C TYR A 32 0.27 7.30 3.44
N LYS A 33 -0.46 6.81 2.42
CA LYS A 33 -0.36 7.39 1.07
C LYS A 33 -0.79 8.86 1.03
N LYS A 34 -1.61 9.32 2.00
CA LYS A 34 -2.06 10.71 2.14
C LYS A 34 -1.36 11.45 3.28
N ASP A 35 -0.58 10.74 4.09
CA ASP A 35 0.11 11.32 5.22
C ASP A 35 1.32 12.13 4.75
N LYS A 36 1.39 13.40 5.16
CA LYS A 36 2.40 14.32 4.66
C LYS A 36 3.80 13.94 5.13
N GLU A 37 3.95 13.59 6.40
CA GLU A 37 5.23 13.27 7.02
C GLU A 37 5.83 12.01 6.39
N PHE A 38 5.02 10.97 6.22
CA PHE A 38 5.44 9.73 5.55
C PHE A 38 5.91 9.97 4.11
N ASN A 39 5.17 10.77 3.33
CA ASN A 39 5.55 11.07 1.96
C ASN A 39 6.81 11.94 1.87
N GLU A 40 7.02 12.86 2.82
CA GLU A 40 8.25 13.66 2.91
C GLU A 40 9.47 12.77 3.19
N GLU A 41 9.35 11.83 4.14
CA GLU A 41 10.39 10.85 4.43
C GLU A 41 10.67 9.95 3.22
N LEU A 42 9.61 9.42 2.59
CA LEU A 42 9.74 8.58 1.40
C LEU A 42 10.47 9.32 0.26
N ASN A 43 10.07 10.56 -0.02
CA ASN A 43 10.72 11.37 -1.04
C ASN A 43 12.19 11.66 -0.70
N LYS A 44 12.49 11.94 0.57
CA LYS A 44 13.86 12.12 1.02
C LYS A 44 14.70 10.87 0.77
N LEU A 45 14.18 9.68 1.12
CA LEU A 45 14.87 8.42 0.88
C LEU A 45 15.04 8.12 -0.62
N LEU A 46 14.03 8.41 -1.45
CA LEU A 46 14.16 8.27 -2.90
C LEU A 46 15.27 9.18 -3.45
N ASN A 47 15.31 10.44 -3.02
CA ASN A 47 16.31 11.43 -3.46
C ASN A 47 17.72 11.09 -2.96
N GLU A 48 17.89 10.95 -1.65
CA GLU A 48 19.19 10.93 -0.98
C GLU A 48 19.80 9.53 -0.89
N TYR A 49 18.96 8.49 -0.75
CA TYR A 49 19.44 7.13 -0.60
C TYR A 49 19.38 6.35 -1.92
N ALA A 50 18.25 6.40 -2.63
CA ALA A 50 18.08 5.68 -3.90
C ALA A 50 18.62 6.44 -5.12
N GLY A 51 18.94 7.72 -5.01
CA GLY A 51 19.42 8.56 -6.12
C GLY A 51 18.37 8.82 -7.20
N ARG A 52 17.09 8.85 -6.82
CA ARG A 52 15.93 9.04 -7.70
C ARG A 52 15.27 10.39 -7.40
N PRO A 53 15.70 11.48 -8.08
CA PRO A 53 15.06 12.79 -8.00
C PRO A 53 13.65 12.82 -8.62
#